data_AF-A0A7Y3E2I7-F1
#
_entry.id   AF-A0A7Y3E2I7-F1
#
_cell.length_a   1.000
_cell.length_b   1.000
_cell.length_c   1.000
_cell.angle_alpha   90.00
_cell.angle_beta   90.00
_cell.angle_gamma   90.00
#
_symmetry.space_group_name_H-M   'P 1'
#
loop_
_entity.id
_entity.type
_entity.pdbx_description
1 polymer ?
#
loop_
_entity_poly.entity_id
_entity_poly.type
_entity_poly.pdbx_seq_one_letter_code
_entity_poly.pdbx_strand_id
1 'polypeptide(L)'
;MSWDELAARGAELWNDKSLSGTGATSCSTCHSGDGTAMMNASFAEPYPHPVDMAKDRAGLETVTAAEMVQLCMAIPMAAEPLDYASAELAALTAQVQNLQGSFDASKAGGMNPCAANPCAANPCAANPCGADR
;
A
#
# COMPACT_ATOMS: atom_id res chain seq x y z
N MET A 1 -20.48 -9.14 -11.84
CA MET A 1 -19.82 -9.93 -10.78
C MET A 1 -20.50 -9.60 -9.46
N SER A 2 -20.73 -10.59 -8.60
CA SER A 2 -21.16 -10.37 -7.22
C SER A 2 -20.04 -9.72 -6.40
N TRP A 3 -20.35 -9.29 -5.18
CA TRP A 3 -19.33 -8.74 -4.28
C TRP A 3 -18.24 -9.77 -3.96
N ASP A 4 -18.61 -11.02 -3.66
CA ASP A 4 -17.66 -12.09 -3.35
C ASP A 4 -16.75 -12.40 -4.54
N GLU A 5 -17.29 -12.39 -5.76
CA GLU A 5 -16.52 -12.58 -6.99
C GLU A 5 -15.51 -11.43 -7.21
N LEU A 6 -15.91 -10.19 -6.93
CA LEU A 6 -15.03 -9.02 -7.04
C LEU A 6 -13.92 -9.06 -5.99
N ALA A 7 -14.24 -9.37 -4.73
CA ALA A 7 -13.27 -9.48 -3.66
C ALA A 7 -12.26 -10.62 -3.93
N ALA A 8 -12.74 -11.79 -4.37
CA ALA A 8 -11.88 -12.90 -4.75
C ALA A 8 -10.94 -12.55 -5.91
N ARG A 9 -11.49 -11.95 -6.98
CA ARG A 9 -10.69 -11.48 -8.11
C ARG A 9 -9.69 -10.39 -7.68
N GLY A 10 -10.10 -9.48 -6.81
CA GLY A 10 -9.24 -8.43 -6.30
C GLY A 10 -8.09 -8.98 -5.47
N ALA A 11 -8.31 -10.03 -4.68
CA ALA A 11 -7.26 -10.72 -3.93
C ALA A 11 -6.23 -11.42 -4.84
N GLU A 12 -6.67 -11.96 -5.99
CA GLU A 12 -5.75 -12.47 -7.01
C GLU A 12 -4.90 -11.34 -7.60
N LEU A 13 -5.56 -10.27 -8.07
CA LEU A 13 -4.89 -9.10 -8.67
C LEU A 13 -3.94 -8.40 -7.69
N TRP A 14 -4.23 -8.43 -6.39
CA TRP A 14 -3.36 -7.87 -5.34
C TRP A 14 -1.94 -8.43 -5.36
N ASN A 15 -1.77 -9.66 -5.85
CA ASN A 15 -0.49 -10.36 -5.94
C ASN A 15 0.08 -10.37 -7.36
N ASP A 16 -0.63 -9.83 -8.34
CA ASP A 16 -0.25 -9.89 -9.74
C ASP A 16 0.77 -8.80 -10.09
N LYS A 17 2.01 -9.22 -10.34
CA LYS A 17 3.09 -8.30 -10.72
C LYS A 17 2.97 -7.79 -12.15
N SER A 18 2.20 -8.48 -13.00
CA SER A 18 2.00 -8.09 -14.39
C SER A 18 1.22 -6.77 -14.53
N LEU A 19 0.52 -6.36 -13.46
CA LEU A 19 -0.12 -5.06 -13.38
C LEU A 19 0.86 -3.90 -13.23
N SER A 20 2.10 -4.13 -12.76
CA SER A 20 3.10 -3.07 -12.69
C SER A 20 3.77 -2.84 -14.04
N GLY A 21 4.08 -1.58 -14.37
CA GLY A 21 4.76 -1.26 -15.63
C GLY A 21 6.17 -1.83 -15.74
N THR A 22 6.77 -2.26 -14.62
CA THR A 22 8.10 -2.88 -14.56
C THR A 22 8.08 -4.40 -14.40
N GLY A 23 6.92 -4.99 -14.12
CA GLY A 23 6.78 -6.41 -13.79
C GLY A 23 7.41 -6.85 -12.46
N ALA A 24 7.96 -5.92 -11.68
CA ALA A 24 8.76 -6.25 -10.49
C ALA A 24 7.95 -6.26 -9.18
N THR A 25 6.84 -5.51 -9.14
CA THR A 25 6.07 -5.23 -7.92
C THR A 25 4.58 -5.51 -8.10
N SER A 26 3.88 -5.74 -7.00
CA SER A 26 2.43 -5.90 -6.88
C SER A 26 1.95 -5.13 -5.65
N CYS A 27 0.64 -5.00 -5.44
CA CYS A 27 0.11 -4.38 -4.23
C CYS A 27 0.68 -5.07 -2.96
N SER A 28 0.73 -6.40 -2.97
CA SER A 28 1.28 -7.21 -1.86
C SER A 28 2.77 -7.05 -1.61
N THR A 29 3.52 -6.47 -2.55
CA THR A 29 4.95 -6.18 -2.34
C THR A 29 5.14 -5.09 -1.27
N CYS A 30 4.22 -4.12 -1.20
CA CYS A 30 4.23 -3.10 -0.14
C CYS A 30 3.24 -3.43 0.99
N HIS A 31 2.05 -3.89 0.63
CA HIS A 31 0.99 -4.29 1.55
C HIS A 31 1.01 -5.80 1.78
N SER A 32 2.09 -6.25 2.40
CA SER A 32 2.39 -7.67 2.64
C SER A 32 1.56 -8.28 3.77
N GLY A 33 1.77 -9.58 4.03
CA GLY A 33 1.09 -10.32 5.09
C GLY A 33 -0.39 -10.54 4.76
N ASP A 34 -1.26 -10.02 5.61
CA ASP A 34 -2.72 -10.07 5.43
C ASP A 34 -3.25 -9.00 4.46
N GLY A 35 -2.38 -8.21 3.81
CA GLY A 35 -2.77 -7.14 2.91
C GLY A 35 -2.91 -5.77 3.58
N THR A 36 -2.70 -5.69 4.90
CA THR A 36 -2.89 -4.45 5.67
C THR A 36 -1.59 -3.85 6.19
N ALA A 37 -0.43 -4.50 5.93
CA ALA A 37 0.87 -3.91 6.24
C ALA A 37 1.00 -2.53 5.59
N MET A 38 1.64 -1.59 6.29
CA MET A 38 1.82 -0.19 5.85
C MET A 38 0.53 0.64 5.71
N MET A 39 -0.64 0.10 6.09
CA MET A 39 -1.86 0.91 6.24
C MET A 39 -1.78 1.74 7.52
N ASN A 40 -2.27 2.97 7.46
CA ASN A 40 -2.36 3.85 8.62
C ASN A 40 -3.70 3.67 9.37
N ALA A 41 -3.83 4.27 10.54
CA ALA A 41 -5.04 4.14 11.35
C ALA A 41 -6.31 4.69 10.66
N SER A 42 -6.17 5.71 9.80
CA SER A 42 -7.31 6.26 9.04
C SER A 42 -7.86 5.27 8.01
N PHE A 43 -7.16 4.18 7.68
CA PHE A 43 -7.73 3.10 6.88
C PHE A 43 -8.95 2.43 7.52
N ALA A 44 -9.16 2.58 8.84
CA ALA A 44 -10.39 2.14 9.50
C ALA A 44 -11.59 3.07 9.28
N GLU A 45 -11.38 4.27 8.74
CA GLU A 45 -12.43 5.25 8.48
C GLU A 45 -13.16 4.92 7.17
N PRO A 46 -14.48 5.14 7.07
CA PRO A 46 -15.20 4.96 5.82
C PRO A 46 -14.63 5.84 4.71
N TYR A 47 -14.46 5.29 3.51
CA TYR A 47 -14.12 6.09 2.33
C TYR A 47 -15.23 7.10 1.97
N PRO A 48 -14.90 8.30 1.47
CA PRO A 48 -13.54 8.83 1.29
C PRO A 48 -12.91 9.27 2.62
N HIS A 49 -11.61 9.04 2.77
CA HIS A 49 -10.86 9.40 3.97
C HIS A 49 -9.42 9.84 3.64
N PRO A 50 -8.67 10.43 4.59
CA PRO A 50 -7.28 10.83 4.38
C PRO A 50 -6.36 9.61 4.28
N VAL A 51 -5.39 9.65 3.36
CA VAL A 51 -4.32 8.66 3.22
C VAL A 51 -3.00 9.37 3.01
N ASP A 52 -1.99 9.09 3.84
CA ASP A 52 -0.70 9.80 3.80
C ASP A 52 -0.01 9.65 2.43
N MET A 53 -0.07 8.47 1.81
CA MET A 53 0.48 8.27 0.45
C MET A 53 -0.18 9.20 -0.58
N ALA A 54 -1.50 9.40 -0.51
CA ALA A 54 -2.23 10.27 -1.45
C ALA A 54 -1.86 11.74 -1.26
N LYS A 55 -1.71 12.17 -0.01
CA LYS A 55 -1.25 13.51 0.33
C LYS A 55 0.19 13.75 -0.12
N ASP A 56 1.10 12.85 0.24
CA ASP A 56 2.54 13.00 0.00
C ASP A 56 2.93 12.86 -1.48
N ARG A 57 2.18 12.07 -2.25
CA ARG A 57 2.52 11.77 -3.66
C ARG A 57 1.67 12.53 -4.67
N ALA A 58 0.45 12.92 -4.32
CA ALA A 58 -0.47 13.59 -5.24
C ALA A 58 -1.13 14.86 -4.67
N GLY A 59 -0.84 15.25 -3.42
CA GLY A 59 -1.45 16.43 -2.80
C GLY A 59 -2.95 16.30 -2.55
N LEU A 60 -3.48 15.08 -2.51
CA LEU A 60 -4.90 14.82 -2.27
C LEU A 60 -5.17 14.71 -0.77
N GLU A 61 -6.07 15.54 -0.25
CA GLU A 61 -6.41 15.55 1.19
C GLU A 61 -7.27 14.34 1.60
N THR A 62 -8.12 13.86 0.69
CA THR A 62 -8.92 12.64 0.87
C THR A 62 -9.03 11.90 -0.45
N VAL A 63 -9.16 10.58 -0.40
CA VAL A 63 -9.35 9.72 -1.58
C VAL A 63 -10.47 8.74 -1.34
N THR A 64 -11.13 8.32 -2.41
CA THR A 64 -11.96 7.11 -2.45
C THR A 64 -11.09 5.86 -2.60
N ALA A 65 -11.65 4.68 -2.35
CA ALA A 65 -10.92 3.41 -2.55
C ALA A 65 -10.44 3.24 -4.00
N ALA A 66 -11.26 3.59 -4.99
CA ALA A 66 -10.89 3.51 -6.40
C ALA A 66 -9.76 4.49 -6.76
N GLU A 67 -9.81 5.73 -6.28
CA GLU A 67 -8.73 6.71 -6.48
C GLU A 67 -7.42 6.25 -5.83
N MET A 68 -7.49 5.60 -4.67
CA MET A 68 -6.32 5.04 -4.01
C MET A 68 -5.69 3.91 -4.84
N VAL A 69 -6.50 3.04 -5.46
CA VAL A 69 -6.01 2.02 -6.39
C VAL A 69 -5.33 2.67 -7.59
N GLN A 70 -5.93 3.69 -8.19
CA GLN A 70 -5.35 4.39 -9.34
C GLN A 70 -4.02 5.08 -8.99
N LEU A 71 -3.93 5.68 -7.80
CA LEU A 71 -2.69 6.26 -7.29
C LEU A 71 -1.58 5.20 -7.16
N CYS A 72 -1.92 4.02 -6.61
CA CYS A 72 -1.01 2.90 -6.46
C CYS A 72 -0.50 2.40 -7.83
N MET A 73 -1.40 2.28 -8.81
CA MET A 73 -1.05 1.90 -10.17
C MET A 73 -0.09 2.92 -10.80
N ALA A 74 -0.42 4.21 -10.73
CA ALA A 74 0.32 5.25 -11.43
C ALA A 74 1.69 5.55 -10.80
N ILE A 75 1.79 5.57 -9.47
CA ILE A 75 2.97 6.10 -8.77
C ILE A 75 3.95 4.99 -8.38
N PRO A 76 3.67 4.14 -7.36
CA PRO A 76 4.62 3.10 -6.97
C PRO A 76 4.72 1.95 -7.97
N MET A 77 3.64 1.61 -8.70
CA MET A 77 3.66 0.52 -9.69
C MET A 77 4.11 0.97 -11.08
N ALA A 78 4.25 2.29 -11.32
CA ALA A 78 4.65 2.88 -12.59
C ALA A 78 3.87 2.31 -13.80
N ALA A 79 2.59 2.02 -13.59
CA ALA A 79 1.69 1.46 -14.58
C ALA A 79 0.71 2.53 -15.09
N GLU A 80 0.09 2.26 -16.24
CA GLU A 80 -1.03 3.09 -16.68
C GLU A 80 -2.22 2.90 -15.72
N PRO A 81 -2.99 3.96 -15.42
CA PRO A 81 -4.23 3.83 -14.67
C PRO A 81 -5.19 2.85 -15.34
N LEU A 82 -5.94 2.11 -14.53
CA LEU A 82 -6.96 1.20 -15.04
C LEU A 82 -8.15 1.99 -15.60
N ASP A 83 -8.88 1.42 -16.55
CA ASP A 83 -10.14 2.02 -16.99
C ASP A 83 -11.12 2.07 -15.79
N TYR A 84 -11.78 3.21 -15.58
CA TYR A 84 -12.74 3.39 -14.51
C TYR A 84 -13.94 2.42 -14.60
N ALA A 85 -14.26 1.95 -15.81
CA ALA A 85 -15.29 0.95 -16.05
C ALA A 85 -14.77 -0.50 -16.05
N SER A 86 -13.47 -0.72 -15.81
CA SER A 86 -12.86 -2.06 -15.83
C SER A 86 -13.32 -2.94 -14.67
N ALA A 87 -13.39 -4.24 -14.94
CA ALA A 87 -13.62 -5.24 -13.91
C ALA A 87 -12.44 -5.31 -12.92
N GLU A 88 -11.23 -5.03 -13.40
CA GLU A 88 -10.00 -4.99 -12.60
C GLU A 88 -10.05 -3.90 -11.54
N LEU A 89 -10.43 -2.66 -11.90
CA LEU A 89 -10.56 -1.58 -10.92
C LEU A 89 -11.68 -1.88 -9.93
N ALA A 90 -12.83 -2.41 -10.39
CA ALA A 90 -13.92 -2.79 -9.52
C ALA A 90 -13.49 -3.88 -8.51
N ALA A 91 -12.73 -4.89 -8.97
CA ALA A 91 -12.24 -5.98 -8.14
C ALA A 91 -11.20 -5.51 -7.13
N LEU A 92 -10.21 -4.71 -7.55
CA LEU A 92 -9.22 -4.12 -6.63
C LEU A 92 -9.87 -3.19 -5.61
N THR A 93 -10.86 -2.39 -6.02
CA THR A 93 -11.64 -1.53 -5.11
C THR A 93 -12.40 -2.37 -4.06
N ALA A 94 -13.04 -3.47 -4.48
CA ALA A 94 -13.71 -4.39 -3.57
C ALA A 94 -12.72 -5.05 -2.61
N GLN A 95 -11.52 -5.42 -3.07
CA GLN A 95 -10.50 -5.98 -2.20
C GLN A 95 -9.97 -4.97 -1.17
N VAL A 96 -9.79 -3.70 -1.54
CA VAL A 96 -9.45 -2.65 -0.57
C VAL A 96 -10.53 -2.53 0.51
N GLN A 97 -11.81 -2.56 0.14
CA GLN A 97 -12.93 -2.52 1.08
C GLN A 97 -13.02 -3.78 1.95
N ASN A 98 -12.73 -4.95 1.37
CA ASN A 98 -12.65 -6.22 2.10
C ASN A 98 -11.54 -6.18 3.16
N LEU A 99 -10.35 -5.68 2.79
CA LEU A 99 -9.23 -5.47 3.71
C LEU A 99 -9.60 -4.48 4.82
N GLN A 100 -10.24 -3.35 4.49
CA GLN A 100 -10.73 -2.37 5.45
C GLN A 100 -11.68 -2.99 6.48
N GLY A 101 -12.62 -3.84 6.04
CA GLY A 101 -13.55 -4.53 6.93
C GLY A 101 -12.89 -5.48 7.93
N SER A 102 -11.69 -5.98 7.60
CA SER A 102 -10.87 -6.85 8.46
C SER A 102 -9.76 -6.11 9.22
N PHE A 103 -9.62 -4.80 9.00
CA PHE A 103 -8.51 -4.02 9.51
C PHE A 103 -8.64 -3.78 11.02
N ASP A 104 -7.60 -4.17 11.75
CA ASP A 104 -7.48 -3.90 13.17
C ASP A 104 -6.64 -2.63 13.38
N ALA A 105 -7.31 -1.51 13.62
CA ALA A 105 -6.67 -0.22 13.86
C ALA A 105 -5.70 -0.24 15.06
N SER A 106 -5.84 -1.19 16.00
CA SER A 106 -4.87 -1.34 17.09
C SER A 106 -3.50 -1.86 16.63
N LYS A 107 -3.45 -2.49 15.45
CA LYS A 107 -2.22 -2.92 14.77
C LYS A 107 -1.66 -1.85 13.82
N ALA A 108 -2.36 -0.74 13.64
CA ALA A 108 -1.90 0.41 12.86
C ALA A 108 -0.78 1.13 13.64
N GLY A 109 0.40 0.51 13.67
CA GLY A 109 1.56 0.94 14.42
C GLY A 109 2.63 1.46 13.47
N GLY A 110 2.86 2.77 13.52
CA GLY A 110 3.74 3.53 12.63
C GLY A 110 5.16 2.98 12.52
N MET A 111 5.40 2.21 11.46
CA MET A 111 6.75 1.98 10.96
C MET A 111 6.80 2.51 9.54
N ASN A 112 7.00 3.82 9.41
CA ASN A 112 7.55 4.36 8.17
C ASN A 112 9.07 4.08 8.22
N PRO A 113 9.61 3.14 7.41
CA PRO A 113 11.05 2.86 7.38
C PRO A 113 11.87 4.04 6.86
N CYS A 114 11.23 5.09 6.34
CA CYS A 114 11.85 6.38 5.99
C CYS A 114 11.73 7.44 7.11
N ALA A 115 10.85 7.27 8.10
CA ALA A 115 10.83 8.09 9.32
C ALA A 115 11.78 7.54 10.40
N ALA A 116 12.05 6.23 10.36
CA ALA A 116 13.23 5.68 11.01
C ALA A 116 14.46 6.14 10.21
N ASN A 117 15.11 7.22 10.65
CA ASN A 117 16.39 7.64 10.09
C ASN A 117 17.52 6.77 10.70
N PRO A 118 18.07 5.76 9.99
CA PRO A 118 19.19 4.97 10.50
C PRO A 118 20.48 5.81 10.65
N CYS A 119 20.54 7.02 10.09
CA CYS A 119 21.68 7.93 10.26
C CYS A 119 21.58 8.80 11.54
N ALA A 120 20.45 8.79 12.26
CA ALA A 120 20.35 9.43 13.59
C ALA A 120 20.89 8.53 14.71
N ALA A 121 20.89 7.21 14.51
CA ALA A 121 21.61 6.26 15.34
C ALA A 121 22.98 6.02 14.71
N ASN A 122 23.99 6.82 15.05
CA ASN A 122 25.35 6.63 14.56
C ASN A 122 25.92 5.27 15.04
N PRO A 123 26.03 4.24 14.19
CA PRO A 123 26.62 2.96 14.59
C PRO A 123 28.15 3.01 14.56
N CYS A 124 28.73 4.10 14.05
CA CYS A 124 30.18 4.28 13.88
C CYS A 124 30.89 4.85 15.11
N ALA A 125 30.22 4.98 16.27
CA ALA A 125 30.90 5.28 17.53
C ALA A 125 31.53 4.03 18.19
N ALA A 126 31.20 2.83 17.73
CA ALA A 126 31.84 1.59 18.15
C ALA A 126 32.41 0.90 16.91
N ASN A 127 33.69 1.11 16.62
CA ASN A 127 34.42 0.40 15.57
C ASN A 127 35.02 -0.91 16.12
N PRO A 128 34.52 -2.11 15.74
CA PRO A 128 35.15 -3.38 16.11
C PRO A 128 36.32 -3.77 15.18
N CYS A 129 36.62 -2.98 14.14
CA CYS A 129 37.74 -3.23 13.21
C CYS A 129 39.05 -2.53 13.61
N GLY A 130 39.21 -2.14 14.88
CA GLY A 130 40.45 -1.59 15.44
C GLY A 130 41.23 -2.57 16.33
N ALA A 131 40.70 -3.75 16.60
CA ALA A 131 41.45 -4.85 17.21
C ALA A 131 41.98 -5.69 16.06
N ASP A 132 43.20 -5.39 15.62
CA ASP A 132 44.18 -6.28 14.97
C ASP A 132 45.18 -5.44 14.17
N ARG A 133 46.10 -4.76 14.88
CA ARG A 133 47.55 -4.58 14.62
C ARG A 133 48.15 -3.60 15.61
#